data_AF-A0A914SH62-F1
#
_entry.id   AF-A0A914SH62-F1
#
_cell.length_a   1.000
_cell.length_b   1.000
_cell.length_c   1.000
_cell.angle_alpha   90.00
_cell.angle_beta   90.00
_cell.angle_gamma   90.00
#
_symmetry.space_group_name_H-M   'P 1'
#
loop_
_entity.id
_entity.type
_entity.pdbx_description
1 polymer ?
#
loop_
_entity_poly.entity_id
_entity_poly.type
_entity_poly.pdbx_seq_one_letter_code
_entity_poly.pdbx_strand_id
1 'polypeptide(L)'
;MSSTVADFDTLPIVNASRLLLGILSTIGNLFILSLFFYSPKLRQFACTVLIALLCFSDLLVGIGLLIRATYSITAAQYYKKSTCYAVNSLIGIGKTASEIVIFGISIDRYNAVYKPVIYSRNEKNNWFILRTIVLAIILSFALTWAKQIEVDYSIPITVCTAAAATGPYSFLVTTVYTGIFLIILYCKF
;
A
#
# COMPACT_ATOMS: atom_id res chain seq x y z
N MET A 1 24.65 -4.55 -15.34
CA MET A 1 23.55 -3.64 -14.93
C MET A 1 23.12 -3.81 -13.46
N SER A 2 23.64 -4.81 -12.72
CA SER A 2 23.32 -5.02 -11.29
C SER A 2 24.16 -4.20 -10.31
N SER A 3 25.31 -3.66 -10.74
CA SER A 3 26.23 -2.91 -9.88
C SER A 3 25.74 -1.49 -9.56
N THR A 4 25.20 -0.77 -10.56
CA THR A 4 24.77 0.63 -10.40
C THR A 4 23.52 0.82 -9.52
N VAL A 5 22.61 -0.16 -9.51
CA VAL A 5 21.39 -0.11 -8.67
C VAL A 5 21.74 -0.36 -7.20
N ALA A 6 22.68 -1.27 -6.93
CA ALA A 6 23.15 -1.53 -5.58
C ALA A 6 23.88 -0.31 -4.97
N ASP A 7 24.65 0.41 -5.78
CA ASP A 7 25.33 1.64 -5.34
C ASP A 7 24.32 2.77 -5.00
N PHE A 8 23.23 2.89 -5.75
CA PHE A 8 22.22 3.91 -5.46
C PHE A 8 21.40 3.59 -4.19
N ASP A 9 21.10 2.32 -3.95
CA ASP A 9 20.33 1.88 -2.79
C ASP A 9 21.10 1.91 -1.46
N THR A 10 22.43 1.96 -1.53
CA THR A 10 23.33 2.09 -0.38
C THR A 10 23.66 3.53 -0.03
N LEU A 11 23.25 4.50 -0.86
CA LEU A 11 23.45 5.92 -0.57
C LEU A 11 22.81 6.28 0.79
N PRO A 12 23.56 6.93 1.69
CA PRO A 12 23.06 7.28 3.03
C PRO A 12 21.82 8.18 2.96
N ILE A 13 21.73 9.03 1.92
CA ILE A 13 20.59 9.90 1.65
C ILE A 13 19.32 9.09 1.38
N VAL A 14 19.41 8.00 0.60
CA VAL A 14 18.26 7.16 0.27
C VAL A 14 17.76 6.43 1.52
N ASN A 15 18.67 5.88 2.33
CA ASN A 15 18.28 5.22 3.58
C ASN A 15 17.74 6.20 4.64
N ALA A 16 18.31 7.40 4.75
CA ALA A 16 17.79 8.46 5.61
C ALA A 16 16.38 8.89 5.17
N SER A 17 16.14 9.04 3.86
CA SER A 17 14.82 9.39 3.34
C SER A 17 13.78 8.31 3.63
N ARG A 18 14.13 7.02 3.48
CA ARG A 18 13.23 5.89 3.81
C ARG A 18 12.87 5.87 5.28
N LEU A 19 13.85 6.10 6.16
CA LEU A 19 13.63 6.16 7.60
C LEU A 19 12.70 7.33 7.96
N LEU A 20 12.98 8.53 7.44
CA LEU A 20 12.19 9.73 7.69
C LEU A 20 10.75 9.58 7.17
N LEU A 21 10.57 9.08 5.95
CA LEU A 21 9.25 8.81 5.37
C LEU A 21 8.51 7.72 6.14
N GLY A 22 9.20 6.66 6.57
CA GLY A 22 8.65 5.60 7.40
C GLY A 22 8.14 6.13 8.74
N ILE A 23 8.93 6.96 9.43
CA ILE A 23 8.56 7.59 10.70
C ILE A 23 7.34 8.50 10.52
N LEU A 24 7.40 9.42 9.55
CA LEU A 24 6.32 10.37 9.30
C LEU A 24 5.01 9.67 8.90
N SER A 25 5.09 8.69 8.00
CA SER A 25 3.93 7.89 7.60
C SER A 25 3.34 7.15 8.80
N THR A 26 4.18 6.51 9.61
CA THR A 26 3.70 5.73 10.76
C THR A 26 3.03 6.62 11.80
N ILE A 27 3.67 7.71 12.21
CA ILE A 27 3.13 8.62 13.23
C ILE A 27 1.88 9.33 12.73
N GLY A 28 1.91 9.87 11.51
CA GLY A 28 0.79 10.60 10.92
C GLY A 28 -0.46 9.72 10.77
N ASN A 29 -0.31 8.52 10.23
CA ASN A 29 -1.42 7.60 10.05
C ASN A 29 -1.94 7.03 11.37
N LEU A 30 -1.07 6.78 12.35
CA LEU A 30 -1.49 6.35 13.69
C LEU A 30 -2.29 7.44 14.42
N PHE A 31 -1.91 8.71 14.25
CA PHE A 31 -2.64 9.84 14.80
C PHE A 31 -4.04 9.98 14.19
N ILE A 32 -4.18 9.84 12.87
CA ILE A 32 -5.50 9.89 12.21
C ILE A 32 -6.36 8.71 12.66
N LEU A 33 -5.79 7.51 12.74
CA LEU A 33 -6.50 6.32 13.24
C LEU A 33 -6.95 6.50 14.69
N SER A 34 -6.11 7.06 15.57
CA SER A 34 -6.49 7.28 16.98
C SER A 34 -7.66 8.25 17.11
N LEU A 35 -7.69 9.33 16.33
CA LEU A 35 -8.81 10.26 16.26
C LEU A 35 -10.10 9.57 15.76
N PHE A 36 -9.98 8.70 14.76
CA PHE A 36 -11.11 7.94 14.23
C PHE A 36 -11.71 6.98 15.28
N PHE A 37 -10.88 6.31 16.07
CA PHE A 37 -11.36 5.44 17.16
C PHE A 37 -11.94 6.23 18.32
N TYR A 38 -11.34 7.38 18.66
CA TYR A 38 -11.79 8.23 19.77
C TYR A 38 -13.16 8.85 19.50
N SER A 39 -13.45 9.26 18.26
CA SER A 39 -14.68 9.99 17.93
C SER A 39 -15.73 9.11 17.23
N PRO A 40 -16.84 8.73 17.90
CA PRO A 40 -17.93 7.99 17.27
C PRO A 40 -18.62 8.77 16.14
N LYS A 41 -18.56 10.10 16.16
CA LYS A 41 -19.15 10.94 15.11
C LYS A 41 -18.45 10.77 13.76
N LEU A 42 -17.13 10.56 13.76
CA LEU A 42 -16.37 10.33 12.52
C LEU A 42 -16.75 9.01 11.85
N ARG A 43 -17.14 7.99 12.62
CA ARG A 43 -17.52 6.66 12.11
C ARG A 43 -18.87 6.63 11.36
N GLN A 44 -19.61 7.73 11.35
CA GLN A 44 -20.94 7.79 10.76
C GLN A 44 -20.91 8.00 9.24
N PHE A 45 -19.82 8.54 8.69
CA PHE A 45 -19.70 8.85 7.27
C PHE A 45 -18.80 7.84 6.56
N ALA A 46 -19.23 7.38 5.39
CA ALA A 46 -18.49 6.41 4.58
C ALA A 46 -17.07 6.90 4.24
N CYS A 47 -16.92 8.17 3.88
CA CYS A 47 -15.64 8.79 3.56
C CYS A 47 -14.62 8.67 4.70
N THR A 48 -15.01 8.93 5.96
CA THR A 48 -14.09 8.82 7.09
C THR A 48 -13.68 7.38 7.37
N VAL A 49 -14.56 6.40 7.12
CA VAL A 49 -14.20 4.97 7.22
C VAL A 49 -13.19 4.59 6.15
N LEU A 50 -13.37 5.08 4.92
CA LEU A 50 -12.41 4.87 3.83
C LEU A 50 -11.07 5.56 4.09
N ILE A 51 -11.08 6.76 4.68
CA ILE A 51 -9.85 7.45 5.12
C ILE A 51 -9.14 6.63 6.22
N ALA A 52 -9.88 6.09 7.19
CA ALA A 52 -9.27 5.23 8.21
C ALA A 52 -8.63 3.97 7.60
N LEU A 53 -9.30 3.37 6.61
CA LEU A 53 -8.75 2.24 5.86
C LEU A 53 -7.49 2.63 5.07
N LEU A 54 -7.47 3.82 4.46
CA LEU A 54 -6.29 4.36 3.78
C LEU A 54 -5.12 4.54 4.76
N CYS A 55 -5.38 5.14 5.93
CA CYS A 55 -4.36 5.30 6.97
C CYS A 55 -3.83 3.95 7.48
N PHE A 56 -4.69 2.95 7.63
CA PHE A 56 -4.26 1.60 7.99
C PHE A 56 -3.33 1.00 6.93
N SER A 57 -3.66 1.20 5.67
CA SER A 57 -2.87 0.74 4.54
C SER A 57 -1.50 1.42 4.47
N ASP A 58 -1.45 2.74 4.66
CA ASP A 58 -0.22 3.52 4.67
C ASP A 58 0.64 3.23 5.92
N LEU A 59 0.04 2.81 7.03
CA LEU A 59 0.74 2.31 8.21
C LEU A 59 1.51 1.03 7.89
N LEU A 60 0.94 0.10 7.12
CA LEU A 60 1.64 -1.12 6.67
C LEU A 60 2.86 -0.76 5.81
N VAL A 61 2.71 0.23 4.91
CA VAL A 61 3.82 0.75 4.09
C VAL A 61 4.88 1.40 4.98
N GLY A 62 4.48 2.25 5.93
CA GLY A 62 5.38 2.93 6.86
C GLY A 62 6.20 1.95 7.70
N ILE A 63 5.55 0.96 8.31
CA ILE A 63 6.22 -0.12 9.06
C ILE A 63 7.17 -0.91 8.16
N GLY A 64 6.73 -1.28 6.95
CA GLY A 64 7.58 -1.98 5.99
C GLY A 64 8.83 -1.19 5.60
N LEU A 65 8.70 0.13 5.40
CA LEU A 65 9.83 1.03 5.13
C LEU A 65 10.81 1.11 6.31
N LEU A 66 10.29 1.21 7.54
CA LEU A 66 11.12 1.23 8.75
C LEU A 66 11.90 -0.06 8.93
N ILE A 67 11.24 -1.20 8.73
CA ILE A 67 11.90 -2.52 8.76
C ILE A 67 13.00 -2.55 7.71
N ARG A 68 12.69 -2.20 6.46
CA ARG A 68 13.66 -2.18 5.36
C ARG A 68 14.86 -1.26 5.63
N ALA A 69 14.61 -0.06 6.15
CA ALA A 69 15.68 0.89 6.50
C ALA A 69 16.55 0.35 7.64
N THR A 70 15.95 -0.20 8.69
CA THR A 70 16.68 -0.77 9.84
C THR A 70 17.57 -1.94 9.40
N TYR A 71 17.03 -2.87 8.62
CA TYR A 71 17.82 -3.98 8.08
C TYR A 71 18.94 -3.51 7.15
N SER A 72 18.75 -2.43 6.39
CA SER A 72 19.80 -1.88 5.53
C SER A 72 20.97 -1.30 6.31
N ILE A 73 20.73 -0.85 7.55
CA ILE A 73 21.75 -0.28 8.43
C ILE A 73 22.46 -1.40 9.22
N THR A 74 21.73 -2.43 9.67
CA THR A 74 22.26 -3.46 10.58
C THR A 74 22.80 -4.71 9.89
N ALA A 75 22.26 -5.09 8.73
CA ALA A 75 22.54 -6.39 8.09
C ALA A 75 23.37 -6.25 6.79
N ALA A 76 24.29 -5.28 6.76
CA ALA A 76 25.02 -4.80 5.57
C ALA A 76 25.76 -5.85 4.72
N GLN A 77 25.81 -7.13 5.10
CA GLN A 77 26.52 -8.16 4.34
C GLN A 77 25.70 -9.40 3.95
N TYR A 78 24.55 -9.72 4.59
CA TYR A 78 23.79 -10.94 4.23
C TYR A 78 22.28 -10.81 4.47
N TYR A 79 21.51 -10.53 3.42
CA TYR A 79 20.05 -10.68 3.46
C TYR A 79 19.64 -12.12 3.19
N LYS A 80 18.87 -12.71 4.11
CA LYS A 80 18.07 -13.90 3.76
C LYS A 80 16.99 -13.45 2.77
N LYS A 81 16.94 -14.07 1.59
CA LYS A 81 15.97 -13.71 0.53
C LYS A 81 14.52 -13.77 1.03
N SER A 82 14.21 -14.69 1.93
CA SER A 82 12.89 -14.81 2.57
C SER A 82 12.48 -13.59 3.38
N THR A 83 13.38 -12.99 4.16
CA THR A 83 13.05 -11.80 4.96
C THR A 83 12.85 -10.58 4.08
N CYS A 84 13.69 -10.42 3.06
CA CYS A 84 13.50 -9.36 2.08
C CYS A 84 12.17 -9.48 1.34
N TYR A 85 11.79 -10.70 0.97
CA TYR A 85 10.54 -10.96 0.28
C TYR A 85 9.33 -10.66 1.18
N ALA A 86 9.37 -11.08 2.45
CA ALA A 86 8.31 -10.79 3.42
C ALA A 86 8.10 -9.28 3.62
N VAL A 87 9.19 -8.52 3.75
CA VAL A 87 9.12 -7.06 3.90
C VAL A 87 8.55 -6.39 2.65
N ASN A 88 9.00 -6.79 1.46
CA ASN A 88 8.45 -6.24 0.21
C ASN A 88 6.99 -6.65 -0.01
N SER A 89 6.58 -7.84 0.44
CA SER A 89 5.17 -8.28 0.39
C SER A 89 4.29 -7.38 1.25
N LEU A 90 4.74 -7.05 2.47
CA LEU A 90 4.01 -6.14 3.36
C LEU A 90 3.82 -4.76 2.73
N ILE A 91 4.90 -4.19 2.17
CA ILE A 91 4.86 -2.90 1.45
C ILE A 91 3.94 -3.00 0.23
N GLY A 92 4.02 -4.10 -0.53
CA GLY A 92 3.22 -4.34 -1.73
C GLY A 92 1.72 -4.42 -1.43
N ILE A 93 1.33 -5.12 -0.36
CA ILE A 93 -0.06 -5.22 0.09
C ILE A 93 -0.58 -3.83 0.47
N GLY A 94 0.15 -3.10 1.33
CA GLY A 94 -0.25 -1.75 1.74
C GLY A 94 -0.35 -0.80 0.56
N LYS A 95 0.60 -0.81 -0.37
CA LYS A 95 0.53 0.05 -1.55
C LYS A 95 -0.73 -0.24 -2.40
N THR A 96 -0.97 -1.51 -2.70
CA THR A 96 -2.10 -1.93 -3.55
C THR A 96 -3.44 -1.61 -2.88
N ALA A 97 -3.53 -1.83 -1.57
CA ALA A 97 -4.71 -1.47 -0.81
C ALA A 97 -4.93 0.05 -0.82
N SER A 98 -3.89 0.87 -0.66
CA SER A 98 -4.00 2.34 -0.73
C SER A 98 -4.51 2.80 -2.10
N GLU A 99 -4.02 2.23 -3.20
CA GLU A 99 -4.51 2.52 -4.56
C GLU A 99 -6.03 2.24 -4.70
N ILE A 100 -6.48 1.08 -4.23
CA ILE A 100 -7.91 0.67 -4.29
C ILE A 100 -8.78 1.60 -3.44
N VAL A 101 -8.32 1.96 -2.25
CA VAL A 101 -9.07 2.80 -1.32
C VAL A 101 -9.16 4.25 -1.80
N ILE A 102 -8.08 4.82 -2.34
CA ILE A 102 -8.09 6.16 -2.96
C ILE A 102 -9.11 6.21 -4.11
N PHE A 103 -9.16 5.15 -4.92
CA PHE A 103 -10.14 5.04 -5.99
C PHE A 103 -11.58 4.97 -5.44
N GLY A 104 -11.80 4.19 -4.38
CA GLY A 104 -13.08 4.15 -3.65
C GLY A 104 -13.50 5.52 -3.10
N ILE A 105 -12.56 6.28 -2.49
CA ILE A 105 -12.81 7.64 -2.01
C ILE A 105 -13.19 8.57 -3.16
N SER A 106 -12.50 8.45 -4.29
CA SER A 106 -12.75 9.28 -5.48
C SER A 106 -14.18 9.07 -6.01
N ILE A 107 -14.68 7.84 -6.00
CA ILE A 107 -16.05 7.51 -6.42
C ILE A 107 -17.09 7.98 -5.40
N ASP A 108 -16.81 7.82 -4.11
CA ASP A 108 -17.66 8.33 -3.03
C ASP A 108 -17.86 9.85 -3.18
N ARG A 109 -16.76 10.60 -3.40
CA ARG A 109 -16.81 12.05 -3.64
C ARG A 109 -17.47 12.42 -4.96
N TYR A 110 -17.23 11.66 -6.03
CA TYR A 110 -17.91 11.86 -7.31
C TYR A 110 -19.43 11.74 -7.17
N ASN A 111 -19.90 10.70 -6.47
CA ASN A 111 -21.34 10.49 -6.24
C ASN A 111 -21.96 11.60 -5.36
N ALA A 112 -21.22 12.09 -4.37
CA ALA A 112 -21.67 13.21 -3.54
C ALA A 112 -21.90 14.49 -4.35
N VAL A 113 -21.06 14.75 -5.35
CA VAL A 113 -21.16 15.94 -6.23
C VAL A 113 -22.19 15.73 -7.34
N TYR A 114 -22.18 14.57 -8.01
CA TYR A 114 -23.02 14.31 -9.17
C TYR A 114 -24.48 14.00 -8.80
N LYS A 115 -24.72 13.31 -7.68
CA LYS A 115 -26.06 12.87 -7.24
C LYS A 115 -26.31 13.20 -5.76
N PRO A 116 -26.35 14.49 -5.37
CA PRO A 116 -26.41 14.90 -3.96
C PRO A 116 -27.66 14.38 -3.22
N VAL A 117 -28.82 14.34 -3.88
CA VAL A 117 -30.09 13.89 -3.27
C VAL A 117 -30.07 12.38 -2.98
N ILE A 118 -29.53 11.58 -3.90
CA ILE A 118 -29.41 10.12 -3.73
C ILE A 118 -28.32 9.81 -2.72
N TYR A 119 -27.21 10.55 -2.76
CA TYR A 119 -26.09 10.41 -1.83
C TYR A 119 -26.51 10.70 -0.39
N SER A 120 -27.25 11.80 -0.12
CA SER A 120 -27.75 12.12 1.23
C SER A 120 -28.63 11.01 1.82
N ARG A 121 -29.46 10.36 0.98
CA ARG A 121 -30.29 9.23 1.41
C ARG A 121 -29.48 7.95 1.70
N ASN A 122 -28.32 7.81 1.08
CA ASN A 122 -27.44 6.64 1.15
C ASN A 122 -26.10 6.94 1.85
N GLU A 123 -26.00 7.98 2.70
CA GLU A 123 -24.74 8.37 3.36
C GLU A 123 -24.07 7.23 4.15
N LYS A 124 -24.85 6.23 4.56
CA LYS A 124 -24.41 4.99 5.20
C LYS A 124 -24.38 3.82 4.22
N ASN A 125 -23.79 3.99 3.05
CA ASN A 125 -23.65 2.90 2.08
C ASN A 125 -22.59 1.89 2.55
N ASN A 126 -22.91 1.16 3.63
CA ASN A 126 -22.06 0.13 4.23
C ASN A 126 -21.67 -0.95 3.21
N TRP A 127 -22.53 -1.21 2.22
CA TRP A 127 -22.23 -2.12 1.12
C TRP A 127 -21.08 -1.64 0.24
N PHE A 128 -21.03 -0.35 -0.09
CA PHE A 128 -19.93 0.23 -0.86
C PHE A 128 -18.60 0.16 -0.08
N ILE A 129 -18.63 0.51 1.20
CA ILE A 129 -17.46 0.44 2.09
C ILE A 129 -16.99 -0.99 2.20
N LEU A 130 -17.89 -1.94 2.50
CA LEU A 130 -17.58 -3.36 2.63
C LEU A 130 -16.99 -3.92 1.34
N ARG A 131 -17.58 -3.59 0.18
CA ARG A 131 -17.05 -4.01 -1.13
C ARG A 131 -15.64 -3.46 -1.34
N THR A 132 -15.38 -2.20 -0.99
CA THR A 132 -14.06 -1.59 -1.13
C THR A 132 -13.03 -2.26 -0.20
N ILE A 133 -13.39 -2.56 1.04
CA ILE A 133 -12.54 -3.32 1.99
C ILE A 133 -12.22 -4.71 1.43
N VAL A 134 -13.24 -5.44 0.99
CA VAL A 134 -13.09 -6.81 0.46
C VAL A 134 -12.22 -6.81 -0.79
N LEU A 135 -12.43 -5.88 -1.73
CA LEU A 135 -11.59 -5.73 -2.92
C LEU A 135 -10.15 -5.37 -2.54
N ALA A 136 -9.97 -4.43 -1.61
CA ALA A 136 -8.64 -4.03 -1.13
C ALA A 136 -7.88 -5.20 -0.54
N ILE A 137 -8.51 -6.04 0.28
CA ILE A 137 -7.89 -7.24 0.85
C ILE A 137 -7.60 -8.26 -0.26
N ILE A 138 -8.63 -8.72 -0.97
CA ILE A 138 -8.50 -9.83 -1.92
C ILE A 138 -7.50 -9.50 -3.03
N LEU A 139 -7.60 -8.34 -3.66
CA LEU A 139 -6.72 -7.98 -4.78
C LEU A 139 -5.29 -7.75 -4.32
N SER A 140 -5.08 -7.12 -3.17
CA SER A 140 -3.72 -6.88 -2.65
C SER A 140 -3.01 -8.19 -2.32
N PHE A 141 -3.70 -9.15 -1.69
CA PHE A 141 -3.15 -10.47 -1.43
C PHE A 141 -2.93 -11.25 -2.73
N ALA A 142 -3.91 -11.28 -3.65
CA ALA A 142 -3.81 -12.01 -4.91
C ALA A 142 -2.65 -11.51 -5.78
N LEU A 143 -2.47 -10.19 -5.90
CA LEU A 143 -1.38 -9.60 -6.69
C LEU A 143 -0.01 -9.80 -6.04
N THR A 144 0.06 -9.77 -4.70
CA THR A 144 1.31 -10.05 -3.98
C THR A 144 1.67 -11.52 -4.06
N TRP A 145 0.68 -12.41 -4.05
CA TRP A 145 0.86 -13.85 -4.25
C TRP A 145 1.28 -14.18 -5.69
N ALA A 146 0.66 -13.57 -6.69
CA ALA A 146 1.03 -13.77 -8.09
C ALA A 146 2.51 -13.46 -8.34
N LYS A 147 3.05 -12.44 -7.65
CA LYS A 147 4.47 -12.09 -7.69
C LYS A 147 5.39 -13.14 -7.06
N GLN A 148 4.90 -14.02 -6.18
CA GLN A 148 5.71 -15.09 -5.59
C GLN A 148 6.06 -16.18 -6.60
N ILE A 149 5.21 -16.40 -7.60
CA ILE A 149 5.33 -17.51 -8.54
C ILE A 149 6.61 -17.39 -9.39
N GLU A 150 7.06 -16.17 -9.67
CA GLU A 150 8.22 -15.90 -10.53
C GLU A 150 9.55 -15.80 -9.75
N VAL A 151 9.56 -16.04 -8.43
CA VAL A 151 10.73 -15.81 -7.58
C VAL A 151 11.61 -17.06 -7.48
N ASP A 152 12.80 -17.01 -8.08
CA ASP A 152 13.84 -18.02 -7.84
C ASP A 152 14.55 -17.76 -6.49
N TYR A 153 14.34 -18.63 -5.51
CA TYR A 153 14.91 -18.46 -4.15
C TYR A 153 16.41 -18.77 -4.05
N SER A 154 17.03 -19.31 -5.10
CA SER A 154 18.39 -19.88 -5.06
C SER A 154 19.51 -18.83 -5.14
N ILE A 155 19.19 -17.61 -5.59
CA ILE A 155 20.17 -16.55 -5.86
C ILE A 155 20.29 -15.61 -4.64
N PRO A 156 21.47 -15.46 -4.01
CA PRO A 156 21.67 -14.55 -2.89
C PRO A 156 21.52 -13.08 -3.34
N ILE A 157 20.93 -12.25 -2.48
CA ILE A 157 20.71 -10.82 -2.73
C ILE A 157 21.55 -9.98 -1.78
N THR A 158 22.29 -9.02 -2.34
CA THR A 158 23.12 -8.08 -1.58
C THR A 158 22.32 -6.86 -1.11
N VAL A 159 21.31 -6.45 -1.88
CA VAL A 159 20.41 -5.34 -1.54
C VAL A 159 18.95 -5.79 -1.55
N CYS A 160 18.22 -5.46 -0.48
CA CYS A 160 16.80 -5.76 -0.41
C CYS A 160 15.97 -4.67 -1.09
N THR A 161 15.56 -4.91 -2.33
CA THR A 161 14.75 -3.97 -3.10
C THR A 161 13.59 -4.65 -3.83
N ALA A 162 12.52 -3.90 -4.10
CA ALA A 162 11.39 -4.41 -4.87
C ALA A 162 11.83 -4.89 -6.26
N ALA A 163 12.77 -4.18 -6.89
CA ALA A 163 13.35 -4.56 -8.18
C ALA A 163 14.20 -5.85 -8.09
N ALA A 164 14.97 -6.02 -7.01
CA ALA A 164 15.72 -7.26 -6.78
C ALA A 164 14.82 -8.46 -6.43
N ALA A 165 13.65 -8.21 -5.85
CA ALA A 165 12.70 -9.25 -5.46
C ALA A 165 11.79 -9.71 -6.61
N THR A 166 11.36 -8.79 -7.48
CA THR A 166 10.29 -9.04 -8.47
C THR A 166 10.59 -8.54 -9.88
N GLY A 167 11.79 -7.97 -10.11
CA GLY A 167 12.17 -7.37 -11.39
C GLY A 167 11.84 -5.87 -11.50
N PRO A 168 12.53 -5.14 -12.40
CA PRO A 168 12.45 -3.67 -12.48
C PRO A 168 11.10 -3.14 -12.99
N TYR A 169 10.37 -3.91 -13.79
CA TYR A 169 9.09 -3.49 -14.39
C TYR A 169 7.86 -3.91 -13.58
N SER A 170 8.01 -4.81 -12.60
CA SER A 170 6.88 -5.39 -11.86
C SER A 170 6.04 -4.33 -11.15
N PHE A 171 6.68 -3.26 -10.64
CA PHE A 171 5.98 -2.15 -9.99
C PHE A 171 5.02 -1.40 -10.93
N LEU A 172 5.53 -0.96 -12.10
CA LEU A 172 4.75 -0.23 -13.10
C LEU A 172 3.60 -1.08 -13.62
N VAL A 173 3.92 -2.32 -13.97
CA VAL A 173 2.96 -3.28 -14.52
C VAL A 173 1.82 -3.52 -13.52
N THR A 174 2.12 -3.70 -12.24
CA THR A 174 1.09 -3.92 -11.22
C THR A 174 0.16 -2.73 -11.07
N THR A 175 0.71 -1.50 -10.98
CA THR A 175 -0.10 -0.28 -10.80
C THR A 175 -0.99 0.02 -12.01
N VAL A 176 -0.51 -0.25 -13.23
CA VAL A 176 -1.34 -0.06 -14.43
C VAL A 176 -2.47 -1.09 -14.47
N TYR A 177 -2.18 -2.37 -14.19
CA TYR A 177 -3.22 -3.41 -14.17
C TYR A 177 -4.25 -3.21 -13.05
N THR A 178 -3.83 -2.81 -11.85
CA THR A 178 -4.75 -2.49 -10.75
C THR A 178 -5.66 -1.34 -11.13
N GLY A 179 -5.10 -0.26 -11.69
CA GLY A 179 -5.87 0.90 -12.14
C GLY A 179 -6.92 0.54 -13.19
N ILE A 180 -6.53 -0.17 -14.25
CA ILE A 180 -7.46 -0.61 -15.31
C ILE A 180 -8.56 -1.52 -14.73
N PHE A 181 -8.18 -2.48 -13.89
CA PHE A 181 -9.14 -3.40 -13.29
C PHE A 181 -10.15 -2.69 -12.38
N LEU A 182 -9.71 -1.70 -11.61
CA LEU A 182 -10.58 -0.87 -10.79
C LEU A 182 -11.53 -0.03 -11.64
N ILE A 183 -11.04 0.58 -12.72
CA ILE A 183 -11.89 1.30 -13.68
C ILE A 183 -12.98 0.37 -14.20
N ILE A 184 -12.65 -0.86 -14.61
CA ILE A 184 -13.65 -1.83 -15.10
C ILE A 184 -14.68 -2.20 -14.01
N LEU A 185 -14.23 -2.45 -12.79
CA LEU A 185 -15.09 -2.88 -11.68
C LEU A 185 -16.07 -1.80 -11.22
N TYR A 186 -15.70 -0.53 -11.38
CA TYR A 186 -16.47 0.60 -10.88
C TYR A 186 -17.15 1.42 -11.99
N CYS A 187 -16.67 1.43 -13.24
CA CYS A 187 -17.37 2.05 -14.39
C CYS A 187 -18.68 1.32 -14.75
N LYS A 188 -18.95 0.16 -14.16
CA LYS A 188 -20.23 -0.53 -14.28
C LYS A 188 -21.35 0.09 -13.43
N PHE A 189 -21.07 1.19 -12.71
CA PHE A 189 -21.97 1.93 -11.82
C PHE A 189 -21.88 3.43 -12.08
#